data_AF-A0A2A8BYU5-F1
#
_entry.id   AF-A0A2A8BYU5-F1
#
_cell.length_a   1.000
_cell.length_b   1.000
_cell.length_c   1.000
_cell.angle_alpha   90.00
_cell.angle_beta   90.00
_cell.angle_gamma   90.00
#
_symmetry.space_group_name_H-M   'P 1'
#
loop_
_entity.id
_entity.type
_entity.pdbx_description
1 polymer ?
#
loop_
_entity_poly.entity_id
_entity_poly.type
_entity_poly.pdbx_seq_one_letter_code
_entity_poly.pdbx_strand_id
1 'polypeptide(L)'
;MNLIELENRIAVLEREAKTYTKEERNNKVEALTEEYYAANGRHMSSLHLQRLADVLLVEELKDSNPDKVTATERPIMSNRQMMTRKTREFALTGDKLDFVHAKEHLGIDSLFKKRTQNMDDQN
;
A
#
# COMPACT_ATOMS: atom_id res chain seq x y z
N MET A 1 -15.75 15.89 -20.94
CA MET A 1 -15.77 15.64 -19.48
C MET A 1 -14.84 16.63 -18.82
N ASN A 2 -15.33 17.37 -17.82
CA ASN A 2 -14.52 18.38 -17.13
C ASN A 2 -13.53 17.74 -16.15
N LEU A 3 -12.42 18.43 -15.86
CA LEU A 3 -11.37 17.87 -14.98
C LEU A 3 -11.87 17.65 -13.54
N ILE A 4 -12.61 18.62 -12.99
CA ILE A 4 -13.22 18.52 -11.66
C ILE A 4 -14.19 17.35 -11.59
N GLU A 5 -14.97 17.13 -12.64
CA GLU A 5 -15.89 16.02 -12.74
C GLU A 5 -15.14 14.68 -12.75
N LEU A 6 -14.04 14.59 -13.52
CA LEU A 6 -13.18 13.42 -13.55
C LEU A 6 -12.61 13.11 -12.15
N GLU A 7 -12.03 14.11 -11.50
CA GLU A 7 -11.44 13.94 -10.17
C GLU A 7 -12.47 13.46 -9.13
N ASN A 8 -13.69 14.00 -9.18
CA ASN A 8 -14.78 13.59 -8.30
C ASN A 8 -15.19 12.13 -8.56
N ARG A 9 -15.34 11.73 -9.83
CA ARG A 9 -15.69 10.34 -10.16
C ARG A 9 -14.59 9.36 -9.75
N ILE A 10 -13.32 9.71 -9.98
CA ILE A 10 -12.17 8.90 -9.50
C ILE A 10 -12.22 8.78 -7.97
N ALA A 11 -12.47 9.88 -7.26
CA ALA A 11 -12.55 9.85 -5.80
C ALA A 11 -13.70 8.97 -5.27
N VAL A 12 -14.84 8.93 -5.97
CA VAL A 12 -15.94 8.02 -5.64
C VAL A 12 -15.51 6.56 -5.86
N LEU A 13 -14.90 6.26 -7.00
CA LEU A 13 -14.38 4.91 -7.29
C LEU A 13 -13.35 4.45 -6.25
N GLU A 14 -12.44 5.32 -5.82
CA GLU A 14 -11.44 5.00 -4.78
C GLU A 14 -12.07 4.63 -3.43
N ARG A 15 -13.18 5.30 -3.06
CA ARG A 15 -13.90 5.02 -1.81
C ARG A 15 -14.62 3.68 -1.88
N GLU A 16 -15.30 3.43 -2.99
CA GLU A 16 -16.14 2.25 -3.21
C GLU A 16 -15.35 1.06 -3.78
N ALA A 17 -14.07 1.21 -4.09
CA ALA A 17 -13.26 0.16 -4.73
C ALA A 17 -13.38 -1.21 -4.02
N LYS A 18 -13.39 -1.23 -2.69
CA LYS A 18 -13.44 -2.48 -1.92
C LYS A 18 -14.80 -3.18 -1.96
N THR A 19 -15.88 -2.48 -2.30
CA THR A 19 -17.23 -3.07 -2.37
C THR A 19 -17.48 -3.80 -3.69
N TYR A 20 -16.71 -3.45 -4.74
CA TYR A 20 -16.85 -4.04 -6.06
C TYR A 20 -15.95 -5.27 -6.24
N THR A 21 -16.43 -6.21 -7.04
CA THR A 21 -15.60 -7.33 -7.52
C THR A 21 -14.52 -6.85 -8.48
N LYS A 22 -13.48 -7.67 -8.71
CA LYS A 22 -12.38 -7.34 -9.63
C LYS A 22 -12.87 -7.00 -11.04
N GLU A 23 -13.84 -7.76 -11.56
CA GLU A 23 -14.41 -7.54 -12.89
C GLU A 23 -15.21 -6.24 -12.95
N GLU A 24 -16.03 -5.96 -11.94
CA GLU A 24 -16.78 -4.70 -11.86
C GLU A 24 -15.86 -3.48 -11.77
N ARG A 25 -14.74 -3.58 -11.04
CA ARG A 25 -13.73 -2.52 -10.98
C ARG A 25 -13.10 -2.28 -12.36
N ASN A 26 -12.69 -3.34 -13.05
CA ASN A 26 -12.13 -3.24 -14.40
C ASN A 26 -13.11 -2.53 -15.34
N ASN A 27 -14.37 -2.98 -15.38
CA ASN A 27 -15.39 -2.42 -16.25
C ASN A 27 -15.67 -0.93 -15.94
N LYS A 28 -15.73 -0.56 -14.65
CA LYS A 28 -15.94 0.85 -14.24
C LYS A 28 -14.75 1.73 -14.63
N VAL A 29 -13.53 1.25 -14.46
CA VAL A 29 -12.32 1.99 -14.84
C VAL A 29 -12.25 2.15 -16.36
N GLU A 30 -12.48 1.07 -17.11
CA GLU A 30 -12.50 1.09 -18.58
C GLU A 30 -13.56 2.05 -19.10
N ALA A 31 -14.81 1.95 -18.63
CA ALA A 31 -15.89 2.86 -19.00
C ALA A 31 -15.55 4.33 -18.72
N LEU A 32 -14.93 4.63 -17.58
CA LEU A 32 -14.51 5.99 -17.25
C LEU A 32 -13.39 6.48 -18.17
N THR A 33 -12.43 5.62 -18.53
CA THR A 33 -11.34 5.97 -19.44
C THR A 33 -11.83 6.25 -20.86
N GLU A 34 -12.78 5.43 -21.34
CA GLU A 34 -13.40 5.59 -22.66
C GLU A 34 -14.28 6.82 -22.72
N GLU A 35 -15.10 7.08 -21.69
CA GLU A 35 -15.95 8.28 -21.61
C GLU A 35 -15.10 9.56 -21.64
N TYR A 36 -13.98 9.58 -20.90
CA TYR A 36 -13.06 10.71 -20.92
C TYR A 36 -12.44 10.92 -22.30
N TYR A 37 -12.00 9.83 -22.96
CA TYR A 37 -11.41 9.89 -24.29
C TYR A 37 -12.43 10.36 -25.34
N ALA A 38 -13.64 9.80 -25.32
CA ALA A 38 -14.73 10.18 -26.22
C ALA A 38 -15.10 11.66 -26.09
N ALA A 39 -15.09 12.19 -24.87
CA ALA A 39 -15.47 13.58 -24.63
C ALA A 39 -14.37 14.61 -24.91
N ASN A 40 -13.09 14.23 -24.76
CA ASN A 40 -11.97 15.19 -24.82
C ASN A 40 -11.00 14.93 -25.99
N GLY A 41 -11.13 13.80 -26.69
CA GLY A 41 -10.25 13.39 -27.80
C GLY A 41 -8.80 13.09 -27.39
N ARG A 42 -8.53 12.98 -26.08
CA ARG A 42 -7.19 12.74 -25.52
C ARG A 42 -7.27 11.80 -24.32
N HIS A 43 -6.19 11.06 -24.10
CA HIS A 43 -6.07 10.21 -22.92
C HIS A 43 -5.92 11.04 -21.63
N MET A 44 -6.32 10.44 -20.52
CA MET A 44 -6.12 11.02 -19.18
C MET A 44 -4.64 11.17 -18.87
N SER A 45 -4.31 12.09 -17.95
CA SER A 45 -2.93 12.25 -17.49
C SER A 45 -2.45 11.02 -16.72
N SER A 46 -1.13 10.83 -16.67
CA SER A 46 -0.47 9.75 -15.92
C SER A 46 -0.92 9.69 -14.45
N LEU A 47 -1.08 10.84 -13.80
CA LEU A 47 -1.56 10.92 -12.41
C LEU A 47 -2.95 10.29 -12.22
N HIS A 48 -3.89 10.55 -13.13
CA HIS A 48 -5.24 9.97 -13.05
C HIS A 48 -5.22 8.46 -13.33
N LEU A 49 -4.40 8.03 -14.29
CA LEU A 49 -4.21 6.61 -14.58
C LEU A 49 -3.59 5.85 -13.40
N GLN A 50 -2.63 6.46 -12.70
CA GLN A 50 -2.05 5.89 -11.50
C GLN A 50 -3.11 5.67 -10.41
N ARG A 51 -3.98 6.67 -10.17
CA ARG A 51 -5.08 6.54 -9.22
C ARG A 51 -6.06 5.42 -9.58
N LEU A 52 -6.38 5.28 -10.87
CA LEU A 52 -7.23 4.18 -11.35
C LEU A 52 -6.54 2.81 -11.23
N ALA A 53 -5.22 2.74 -11.42
CA ALA A 53 -4.47 1.52 -11.17
C ALA A 53 -4.54 1.09 -9.70
N ASP A 54 -4.47 2.04 -8.75
CA ASP A 54 -4.64 1.77 -7.33
C ASP A 54 -6.05 1.24 -7.01
N VAL A 55 -7.08 1.69 -7.74
CA VAL A 55 -8.45 1.15 -7.64
C VAL A 55 -8.48 -0.33 -8.06
N LEU A 56 -7.84 -0.68 -9.17
CA LEU A 56 -7.80 -2.06 -9.65
C LEU A 56 -7.11 -2.99 -8.64
N LEU A 57 -6.00 -2.52 -8.06
CA LEU A 57 -5.14 -3.25 -7.12
C LEU A 57 -5.53 -3.05 -5.65
N VAL A 58 -6.76 -2.62 -5.37
CA VAL A 58 -7.17 -2.24 -4.01
C VAL A 58 -7.09 -3.41 -3.03
N GLU A 59 -7.33 -4.64 -3.49
CA GLU A 59 -7.29 -5.86 -2.68
C GLU A 59 -5.88 -6.12 -2.18
N GLU A 60 -4.91 -6.02 -3.08
CA GLU A 60 -3.51 -6.16 -2.76
C GLU A 60 -3.07 -4.97 -1.90
N LEU A 61 -3.28 -3.72 -2.33
CA LEU A 61 -2.75 -2.55 -1.64
C LEU A 61 -3.30 -2.38 -0.20
N LYS A 62 -4.53 -2.82 0.06
CA LYS A 62 -5.16 -2.78 1.39
C LYS A 62 -5.01 -4.07 2.19
N ASP A 63 -4.45 -5.14 1.64
CA ASP A 63 -4.15 -6.36 2.39
C ASP A 63 -3.09 -6.07 3.46
N SER A 64 -3.50 -6.13 4.74
CA SER A 64 -2.64 -5.86 5.89
C SER A 64 -1.93 -7.09 6.44
N ASN A 65 -1.99 -8.24 5.76
CA ASN A 65 -1.32 -9.45 6.22
C ASN A 65 0.20 -9.21 6.35
N PRO A 66 0.79 -9.40 7.54
CA PRO A 66 2.24 -9.24 7.73
C PRO A 66 3.07 -10.19 6.86
N ASP A 67 2.55 -11.40 6.63
CA ASP A 67 3.23 -12.49 5.92
C ASP A 67 2.94 -12.48 4.41
N LYS A 68 2.31 -11.42 3.90
CA LYS A 68 1.98 -11.26 2.48
C LYS A 68 3.17 -11.49 1.54
N VAL A 69 4.36 -11.02 1.93
CA VAL A 69 5.59 -11.14 1.11
C VAL A 69 6.08 -12.59 1.05
N THR A 70 5.90 -13.36 2.11
CA THR A 70 6.31 -14.76 2.17
C THR A 70 5.24 -15.70 1.62
N ALA A 71 3.96 -15.32 1.73
CA ALA A 71 2.82 -16.15 1.32
C ALA A 71 2.48 -16.05 -0.17
N THR A 72 2.94 -15.01 -0.87
CA THR A 72 2.62 -14.79 -2.28
C THR A 72 3.89 -14.71 -3.13
N GLU A 73 3.88 -15.32 -4.32
CA GLU A 73 5.04 -15.31 -5.22
C GLU A 73 5.36 -13.89 -5.73
N ARG A 74 4.33 -13.05 -5.93
CA ARG A 74 4.44 -11.69 -6.46
C ARG A 74 3.70 -10.68 -5.58
N PRO A 75 4.27 -10.32 -4.41
CA PRO A 75 3.63 -9.40 -3.48
C PRO A 75 3.68 -7.96 -4.02
N ILE A 76 2.53 -7.29 -4.09
CA ILE A 76 2.43 -5.86 -4.37
C ILE A 76 2.29 -5.12 -3.05
N MET A 77 3.13 -4.14 -2.76
CA MET A 77 3.07 -3.38 -1.50
C MET A 77 2.60 -1.95 -1.73
N SER A 78 1.80 -1.42 -0.81
CA SER A 78 1.51 0.01 -0.79
C SER A 78 2.68 0.81 -0.24
N ASN A 79 2.75 2.10 -0.58
CA ASN A 79 3.79 3.01 -0.10
C ASN A 79 3.90 3.01 1.44
N ARG A 80 2.77 2.97 2.15
CA ARG A 80 2.74 2.90 3.61
C ARG A 80 3.35 1.60 4.14
N GLN A 81 3.07 0.47 3.50
CA GLN A 81 3.64 -0.83 3.87
C GLN A 81 5.16 -0.84 3.67
N MET A 82 5.64 -0.30 2.55
CA MET A 82 7.07 -0.13 2.29
C MET A 82 7.75 0.74 3.35
N MET A 83 7.14 1.89 3.70
CA MET A 83 7.69 2.75 4.75
C MET A 83 7.77 2.04 6.10
N THR A 84 6.74 1.26 6.46
CA THR A 84 6.71 0.51 7.74
C THR A 84 7.76 -0.60 7.78
N ARG A 85 8.12 -1.17 6.63
CA ARG A 85 9.23 -2.13 6.52
C ARG A 85 10.57 -1.43 6.68
N LYS A 86 10.78 -0.34 5.93
CA LYS A 86 12.01 0.47 6.00
C LYS A 86 12.30 1.02 7.39
N THR A 87 11.28 1.39 8.18
CA THR A 87 11.50 1.85 9.55
C THR A 87 11.98 0.76 10.51
N ARG A 88 11.81 -0.52 10.16
CA ARG A 88 12.34 -1.66 10.92
C ARG A 88 13.70 -2.13 10.41
N GLU A 89 14.19 -1.57 9.31
CA GLU A 89 15.50 -1.87 8.75
C GLU A 89 16.57 -1.01 9.44
N PHE A 90 17.68 -1.64 9.83
CA PHE A 90 18.84 -0.94 10.38
C PHE A 90 20.00 -1.09 9.40
N ALA A 91 20.61 0.03 9.01
CA ALA A 91 21.89 -0.01 8.31
C ALA A 91 22.95 -0.64 9.23
N LEU A 92 23.68 -1.64 8.74
CA LEU A 92 24.77 -2.29 9.45
C LEU A 92 26.02 -1.41 9.38
N THR A 93 26.12 -0.44 10.29
CA THR A 93 27.32 0.38 10.51
C THR A 93 28.14 -0.15 11.68
N GLY A 94 29.44 0.18 11.76
CA GLY A 94 30.35 -0.33 12.80
C GLY A 94 29.79 -0.21 14.22
N ASP A 95 29.25 0.96 14.57
CA ASP A 95 28.66 1.23 15.90
C ASP A 95 27.44 0.37 16.24
N LYS A 96 26.74 -0.16 15.23
CA LYS A 96 25.56 -1.02 15.40
C LYS A 96 25.91 -2.51 15.43
N LEU A 97 27.13 -2.86 15.04
CA LEU A 97 27.69 -4.20 15.20
C LEU A 97 28.31 -4.40 16.60
N ASP A 98 28.71 -3.30 17.25
CA ASP A 98 29.14 -3.33 18.64
C ASP A 98 27.93 -3.57 19.56
N PHE A 99 27.90 -4.75 20.17
CA PHE A 99 26.85 -5.19 21.06
C PHE A 99 26.68 -4.27 22.28
N VAL A 100 27.78 -3.72 22.83
CA VAL A 100 27.72 -2.85 24.01
C VAL A 100 27.09 -1.51 23.63
N HIS A 101 27.53 -0.92 22.52
CA HIS A 101 26.97 0.32 22.01
C HIS A 101 25.49 0.19 21.60
N ALA A 102 25.14 -0.89 20.90
CA ALA A 102 23.76 -1.16 20.50
C ALA A 102 22.81 -1.36 21.68
N LYS A 103 23.30 -1.97 22.77
CA LYS A 103 22.53 -2.21 23.99
C LYS A 103 22.40 -0.96 24.87
N GLU A 104 23.49 -0.24 25.10
CA GLU A 104 23.49 0.88 26.06
C GLU A 104 22.99 2.20 25.47
N HIS A 105 23.25 2.45 24.18
CA HIS A 105 22.94 3.74 23.55
C HIS A 105 21.77 3.69 22.57
N LEU A 106 21.53 2.54 21.93
CA LEU A 106 20.47 2.41 20.93
C LEU A 106 19.23 1.65 21.43
N GLY A 107 19.32 0.95 22.57
CA GLY A 107 18.21 0.18 23.15
C GLY A 107 17.73 -0.98 22.27
N ILE A 108 18.62 -1.51 21.42
CA ILE A 108 18.36 -2.60 20.45
C ILE A 108 18.95 -3.93 20.99
N ASP A 109 18.86 -4.11 22.31
CA ASP A 109 19.46 -5.17 23.12
C ASP A 109 19.13 -6.59 22.63
N SER A 110 18.01 -6.74 21.93
CA SER A 110 17.57 -7.99 21.34
C SER A 110 17.22 -7.79 19.87
N LEU A 111 18.00 -8.39 18.97
CA LEU A 111 17.58 -8.67 17.60
C LEU A 111 16.32 -9.57 17.53
N PHE A 112 15.92 -10.16 18.66
CA PHE A 112 14.69 -10.92 18.78
C PHE A 112 13.49 -10.00 19.03
N LYS A 113 12.40 -10.26 18.30
CA LYS A 113 11.10 -9.61 18.45
C LYS A 113 10.63 -9.75 19.91
N LYS A 114 10.64 -8.67 20.70
CA LYS A 114 10.03 -8.68 22.05
C LYS A 114 8.55 -9.04 21.89
N ARG A 115 8.10 -10.17 22.46
CA ARG A 115 6.66 -10.48 22.54
C ARG A 115 6.01 -9.42 23.41
N THR A 116 5.05 -8.68 22.88
CA THR A 116 4.22 -7.78 23.68
C THR A 116 3.33 -8.61 24.61
N GLN A 117 3.26 -8.26 25.89
CA GLN A 117 2.48 -9.00 26.91
C GLN A 117 0.95 -8.95 26.72
N ASN A 118 0.44 -8.21 25.73
CA ASN A 118 -1.00 -8.09 25.46
C ASN A 118 -1.69 -9.42 25.06
N MET A 119 -0.94 -10.52 24.91
CA MET A 119 -1.48 -11.84 24.60
C MET A 119 -1.63 -12.74 25.84
N ASP A 120 -1.10 -12.32 27.00
CA ASP A 120 -1.11 -13.12 28.23
C ASP A 120 -2.36 -12.84 29.10
N ASP A 121 -3.09 -11.74 28.84
CA ASP A 121 -4.28 -11.31 29.60
C ASP A 121 -5.62 -11.91 29.09
N GLN A 122 -5.60 -12.93 28.22
CA GLN A 122 -6.82 -13.52 27.62
C GLN A 122 -7.03 -15.02 27.93
N ASN A 123 -6.49 -15.54 29.03
CA ASN A 123 -6.81 -16.89 29.52
C ASN A 123 -7.46 -16.88 30.90
#